data_AF-A0A9D1A6J0-F1
#
_entry.id   AF-A0A9D1A6J0-F1
#
_cell.length_a   1.000
_cell.length_b   1.000
_cell.length_c   1.000
_cell.angle_alpha   90.00
_cell.angle_beta   90.00
_cell.angle_gamma   90.00
#
_symmetry.space_group_name_H-M   'P 1'
#
loop_
_entity.id
_entity.type
_entity.pdbx_description
1 polymer ?
#
loop_
_entity_poly.entity_id
_entity_poly.type
_entity_poly.pdbx_seq_one_letter_code
_entity_poly.pdbx_strand_id
1 'polypeptide(L)'
;MAHEKRTRRQAWHNTWRAMKIWWKIRPGLIIFTALLCLVKETERYAAIYFAARLLGELAGNRSPQQILFWAVLALGSAGMLSLLGGLLTRLQNYHQSAAERCVQRVFMDKMLSMDFAVIDRQAVYDLYTQIQQNDMFMGFGLSFTLLLLKPMLTAIFRILGGIGLSVSLFLLPVPAGNVMAFLNHPLAVAAMLALLLVLAVLSSLSGAKSTAYWAEHASDGTLGNRIFNFFCGMTDDRSRAPDIRIYNQQENVLSVNLSMQNIFGPGSSLANVA
;
A
#
# COMPACT_ATOMS: atom_id res chain seq x y z
N MET A 1 12.74 12.88 -22.13
CA MET A 1 11.62 13.86 -22.05
C MET A 1 11.78 14.62 -20.75
N ALA A 2 11.86 15.95 -20.78
CA ALA A 2 11.94 16.75 -19.57
C ALA A 2 10.73 16.45 -18.68
N HIS A 3 10.95 16.00 -17.45
CA HIS A 3 9.89 15.79 -16.46
C HIS A 3 9.31 17.15 -16.08
N GLU A 4 8.26 17.57 -16.78
CA GLU A 4 7.44 18.69 -16.35
C GLU A 4 6.95 18.38 -14.93
N LYS A 5 7.34 19.21 -13.95
CA LYS A 5 6.94 19.05 -12.55
C LYS A 5 5.42 19.17 -12.47
N ARG A 6 4.74 18.01 -12.49
CA ARG A 6 3.27 17.93 -12.38
C ARG A 6 2.83 18.69 -11.14
N THR A 7 1.89 19.62 -11.32
CA THR A 7 1.35 20.40 -10.19
C THR A 7 0.60 19.45 -9.25
N ARG A 8 0.65 19.68 -7.93
CA ARG A 8 -0.07 18.87 -6.92
C ARG A 8 -1.56 18.68 -7.26
N ARG A 9 -2.18 19.70 -7.85
CA ARG A 9 -3.57 19.68 -8.33
C ARG A 9 -3.82 18.63 -9.42
N GLN A 10 -2.88 18.48 -10.36
CA GLN A 10 -2.97 17.47 -11.42
C GLN A 10 -2.78 16.07 -10.85
N ALA A 11 -1.84 15.89 -9.91
CA ALA A 11 -1.65 14.62 -9.22
C ALA A 11 -2.93 14.18 -8.50
N TRP A 12 -3.53 15.09 -7.71
CA TRP A 12 -4.81 14.83 -7.05
C TRP A 12 -5.94 14.49 -8.02
N HIS A 13 -6.07 15.26 -9.11
CA HIS A 13 -7.06 15.00 -10.15
C HIS A 13 -6.91 13.59 -10.75
N ASN A 14 -5.66 13.17 -11.03
CA ASN A 14 -5.37 11.85 -11.59
C ASN A 14 -5.68 10.72 -10.60
N THR A 15 -5.31 10.87 -9.33
CA THR A 15 -5.65 9.90 -8.27
C THR A 15 -7.16 9.79 -8.10
N TRP A 16 -7.87 10.92 -8.08
CA TRP A 16 -9.32 10.93 -7.98
C TRP A 16 -9.99 10.27 -9.18
N ARG A 17 -9.48 10.54 -10.39
CA ARG A 17 -9.93 9.87 -11.62
C ARG A 17 -9.70 8.36 -11.55
N ALA A 18 -8.54 7.91 -11.09
CA ALA A 18 -8.25 6.49 -10.90
C ALA A 18 -9.21 5.84 -9.89
N MET A 19 -9.51 6.50 -8.78
CA MET A 19 -10.51 6.03 -7.81
C MET A 19 -11.91 5.91 -8.41
N LYS A 20 -12.33 6.88 -9.25
CA LYS A 20 -13.61 6.79 -9.97
C LYS A 20 -13.65 5.63 -10.95
N ILE A 21 -12.54 5.36 -11.64
CA ILE A 21 -12.42 4.21 -12.54
C ILE A 21 -12.60 2.92 -11.75
N TRP A 22 -11.90 2.76 -10.62
CA TRP A 22 -12.07 1.61 -9.73
C TRP A 22 -13.48 1.46 -9.18
N TRP A 23 -14.14 2.57 -8.81
CA TRP A 23 -15.52 2.56 -8.37
C TRP A 23 -16.49 2.04 -9.43
N LYS A 24 -16.28 2.40 -10.71
CA LYS A 24 -17.10 1.90 -11.83
C LYS A 24 -16.83 0.42 -12.13
N ILE A 25 -15.58 -0.01 -12.04
CA ILE A 25 -15.17 -1.38 -12.35
C ILE A 25 -15.64 -2.35 -11.27
N ARG A 26 -15.34 -2.05 -10.01
CA ARG A 26 -15.57 -2.96 -8.88
C ARG A 26 -15.59 -2.19 -7.55
N PRO A 27 -16.74 -1.60 -7.20
CA PRO A 27 -16.86 -0.81 -5.96
C PRO A 27 -16.65 -1.67 -4.71
N GLY A 28 -16.98 -2.97 -4.78
CA GLY A 28 -16.77 -3.92 -3.68
C GLY A 28 -15.32 -3.98 -3.19
N LEU A 29 -14.33 -3.78 -4.08
CA LEU A 29 -12.92 -3.78 -3.68
C LEU A 29 -12.63 -2.61 -2.72
N ILE A 30 -13.14 -1.42 -3.01
CA ILE A 30 -12.97 -0.23 -2.16
C ILE A 30 -13.73 -0.42 -0.84
N ILE A 31 -14.99 -0.89 -0.92
CA ILE A 31 -15.87 -1.06 0.24
C ILE A 31 -15.30 -2.10 1.21
N PHE A 32 -14.99 -3.31 0.74
CA PHE A 32 -14.46 -4.37 1.60
C PHE A 32 -13.06 -4.07 2.13
N THR A 33 -12.24 -3.32 1.37
CA THR A 33 -10.96 -2.83 1.89
C THR A 33 -11.17 -1.84 3.03
N ALA A 34 -12.09 -0.88 2.89
CA ALA A 34 -12.41 0.07 3.95
C ALA A 34 -12.98 -0.61 5.20
N LEU A 35 -13.93 -1.52 5.03
CA LEU A 35 -14.50 -2.31 6.15
C LEU A 35 -13.42 -3.15 6.84
N LEU A 36 -12.55 -3.81 6.07
CA LEU A 36 -11.47 -4.62 6.64
C LEU A 36 -10.49 -3.76 7.44
N CYS A 37 -10.07 -2.62 6.89
CA CYS A 37 -9.20 -1.67 7.60
C CYS A 37 -9.86 -1.19 8.89
N LEU A 38 -11.16 -0.84 8.84
CA LEU A 38 -11.92 -0.43 10.02
C LEU A 38 -11.92 -1.51 11.09
N VAL A 39 -12.32 -2.75 10.75
CA VAL A 39 -12.40 -3.86 11.71
C VAL A 39 -11.03 -4.16 12.33
N LYS A 40 -9.95 -4.17 11.52
CA LYS A 40 -8.59 -4.42 12.03
C LYS A 40 -8.10 -3.31 12.96
N GLU A 41 -8.37 -2.04 12.67
CA GLU A 41 -8.02 -0.97 13.60
C GLU A 41 -8.91 -1.01 14.85
N THR A 42 -10.20 -1.32 14.73
CA THR A 42 -11.08 -1.53 15.88
C THR A 42 -10.59 -2.68 16.78
N GLU A 43 -10.15 -3.79 16.20
CA GLU A 43 -9.56 -4.92 16.94
C GLU A 43 -8.34 -4.48 17.77
N ARG A 44 -7.42 -3.71 17.16
CA ARG A 44 -6.26 -3.16 17.87
C ARG A 44 -6.67 -2.23 19.03
N TYR A 45 -7.62 -1.33 18.80
CA TYR A 45 -8.04 -0.38 19.83
C TYR A 45 -8.87 -1.01 20.93
N ALA A 46 -9.73 -1.99 20.60
CA ALA A 46 -10.45 -2.78 21.57
C ALA A 46 -9.46 -3.51 22.49
N ALA A 47 -8.40 -4.11 21.93
CA ALA A 47 -7.36 -4.78 22.72
C ALA A 47 -6.69 -3.81 23.72
N ILE A 48 -6.34 -2.59 23.30
CA ILE A 48 -5.76 -1.56 24.17
C ILE A 48 -6.75 -1.16 25.28
N TYR A 49 -8.01 -0.92 24.92
CA TYR A 49 -9.05 -0.55 25.87
C TYR A 49 -9.28 -1.61 26.95
N PHE A 50 -9.42 -2.88 26.54
CA PHE A 50 -9.60 -3.98 27.48
C PHE A 50 -8.35 -4.23 28.33
N ALA A 51 -7.15 -4.10 27.75
CA ALA A 51 -5.90 -4.18 28.51
C ALA A 51 -5.85 -3.10 29.61
N ALA A 52 -6.22 -1.86 29.29
CA ALA A 52 -6.27 -0.78 30.28
C ALA A 52 -7.30 -1.03 31.40
N ARG A 53 -8.48 -1.57 31.06
CA ARG A 53 -9.50 -1.94 32.07
C ARG A 53 -9.03 -3.06 32.98
N LEU A 54 -8.44 -4.12 32.43
CA LEU A 54 -7.89 -5.23 33.20
C LEU A 54 -6.76 -4.78 34.12
N LEU A 55 -5.84 -3.94 33.62
CA LEU A 55 -4.77 -3.36 34.44
C LEU A 55 -5.32 -2.49 35.57
N GLY A 56 -6.35 -1.69 35.29
CA GLY A 56 -7.03 -0.86 36.31
C GLY A 56 -7.64 -1.69 37.43
N GLU A 57 -8.33 -2.78 37.12
CA GLU A 57 -8.93 -3.67 38.13
C GLU A 57 -7.89 -4.44 38.94
N LEU A 58 -6.78 -4.85 38.32
CA LEU A 58 -5.66 -5.51 38.99
C LEU A 58 -4.90 -4.56 39.94
N ALA A 59 -4.78 -3.29 39.56
CA ALA A 59 -4.16 -2.26 40.39
C ALA A 59 -5.08 -1.76 41.52
N GLY A 60 -6.40 -1.86 41.34
CA GLY A 60 -7.42 -1.40 42.28
C GLY A 60 -7.87 -2.47 43.29
N ASN A 61 -9.19 -2.70 43.37
CA ASN A 61 -9.82 -3.53 44.39
C ASN A 61 -9.61 -5.05 44.20
N ARG A 62 -9.00 -5.48 43.08
CA ARG A 62 -8.67 -6.89 42.80
C ARG A 62 -9.85 -7.84 42.94
N SER A 63 -11.04 -7.41 42.55
CA SER A 63 -12.23 -8.27 42.65
C SER A 63 -12.18 -9.36 41.57
N PRO A 64 -12.18 -10.66 41.93
CA PRO A 64 -12.05 -11.73 40.94
C PRO A 64 -13.20 -11.76 39.92
N GLN A 65 -14.39 -11.34 40.36
CA GLN A 65 -15.60 -11.32 39.54
C GLN A 65 -15.54 -10.27 38.43
N GLN A 66 -15.04 -9.06 38.70
CA GLN A 66 -14.94 -8.01 37.67
C GLN A 66 -13.80 -8.30 36.70
N ILE A 67 -12.67 -8.84 37.18
CA ILE A 67 -11.58 -9.29 36.31
C ILE A 67 -12.07 -10.35 35.33
N LEU A 68 -12.81 -11.35 35.83
CA LEU A 68 -13.39 -12.40 34.99
C LEU A 68 -14.37 -11.81 33.96
N PHE A 69 -15.25 -10.90 34.37
CA PHE A 69 -16.19 -10.23 33.48
C PHE A 69 -15.49 -9.50 32.32
N TRP A 70 -14.50 -8.66 32.64
CA TRP A 70 -13.73 -7.94 31.62
C TRP A 70 -12.90 -8.86 30.74
N ALA A 71 -12.33 -9.93 31.30
CA ALA A 71 -11.56 -10.91 30.53
C ALA A 71 -12.44 -11.69 29.54
N VAL A 72 -13.64 -12.10 29.96
CA VAL A 72 -14.60 -12.79 29.07
C VAL A 72 -15.08 -11.85 27.96
N LEU A 73 -15.39 -10.59 28.28
CA LEU A 73 -15.75 -9.60 27.26
C LEU A 73 -14.60 -9.30 26.29
N ALA A 74 -13.37 -9.19 26.79
CA ALA A 74 -12.19 -8.98 25.96
C ALA A 74 -11.99 -10.17 25.00
N LEU A 75 -12.05 -11.40 25.50
CA LEU A 75 -11.92 -12.61 24.69
C LEU A 75 -13.04 -12.73 23.65
N GLY A 76 -14.30 -12.50 24.07
CA GLY A 76 -15.47 -12.59 23.19
C GLY A 76 -15.44 -11.55 22.07
N SER A 77 -15.10 -10.30 22.40
CA SER A 77 -14.96 -9.23 21.42
C SER A 77 -13.79 -9.46 20.45
N ALA A 78 -12.64 -9.91 20.95
CA ALA A 78 -11.50 -10.28 20.12
C ALA A 78 -11.87 -11.41 19.16
N GLY A 79 -12.47 -12.49 19.65
CA GLY A 79 -12.92 -13.61 18.83
C GLY A 79 -13.91 -13.18 17.74
N MET A 80 -14.91 -12.36 18.09
CA MET A 80 -15.89 -11.85 17.13
C MET A 80 -15.24 -10.96 16.05
N LEU A 81 -14.35 -10.06 16.45
CA LEU A 81 -13.65 -9.16 15.53
C LEU A 81 -12.68 -9.92 14.62
N SER A 82 -11.95 -10.91 15.14
CA SER A 82 -11.07 -11.75 14.33
C SER A 82 -11.86 -12.59 13.31
N LEU A 83 -13.02 -13.14 13.69
CA LEU A 83 -13.91 -13.86 12.76
C LEU A 83 -14.43 -12.93 11.66
N LEU A 84 -14.92 -11.74 12.03
CA LEU A 84 -15.36 -10.72 11.08
C LEU A 84 -14.22 -10.28 10.14
N GLY A 85 -13.03 -10.06 10.71
CA GLY A 85 -11.82 -9.72 9.97
C GLY A 85 -11.41 -10.83 8.99
N GLY A 86 -11.56 -12.09 9.36
CA GLY A 86 -11.34 -13.24 8.48
C GLY A 86 -12.32 -13.28 7.30
N LEU A 87 -13.62 -13.10 7.56
CA LEU A 87 -14.64 -13.03 6.51
C LEU A 87 -14.38 -11.87 5.54
N LEU A 88 -14.11 -10.67 6.07
CA LEU A 88 -13.79 -9.50 5.24
C LEU A 88 -12.50 -9.67 4.46
N THR A 89 -11.48 -10.33 5.03
CA THR A 89 -10.25 -10.66 4.31
C THR A 89 -10.54 -11.58 3.13
N ARG A 90 -11.39 -12.60 3.31
CA ARG A 90 -11.78 -13.49 2.22
C ARG A 90 -12.54 -12.75 1.11
N LEU A 91 -13.48 -11.88 1.47
CA LEU A 91 -14.24 -11.07 0.51
C LEU A 91 -13.35 -10.06 -0.23
N GLN A 92 -12.46 -9.38 0.48
CA GLN A 92 -11.46 -8.50 -0.12
C GLN A 92 -10.59 -9.28 -1.11
N ASN A 93 -10.05 -10.43 -0.70
CA ASN A 93 -9.20 -11.26 -1.56
C ASN A 93 -9.95 -11.73 -2.81
N TYR A 94 -11.20 -12.16 -2.69
CA TYR A 94 -12.03 -12.50 -3.85
C TYR A 94 -12.14 -11.34 -4.87
N HIS A 95 -12.35 -10.12 -4.38
CA HIS A 95 -12.40 -8.95 -5.26
C HIS A 95 -11.03 -8.56 -5.82
N GLN A 96 -9.97 -8.70 -5.03
CA GLN A 96 -8.59 -8.40 -5.41
C GLN A 96 -8.07 -9.37 -6.48
N SER A 97 -8.37 -10.68 -6.37
CA SER A 97 -7.90 -11.72 -7.31
C SER A 97 -8.40 -11.57 -8.75
N ALA A 98 -9.34 -10.66 -9.01
CA ALA A 98 -9.76 -10.31 -10.37
C ALA A 98 -9.47 -8.84 -10.75
N ALA A 99 -8.80 -8.08 -9.88
CA ALA A 99 -8.51 -6.66 -10.11
C ALA A 99 -7.66 -6.45 -11.37
N GLU A 100 -6.61 -7.26 -11.56
CA GLU A 100 -5.74 -7.19 -12.75
C GLU A 100 -6.51 -7.44 -14.04
N ARG A 101 -7.32 -8.51 -14.09
CA ARG A 101 -8.19 -8.82 -15.24
C ARG A 101 -9.17 -7.69 -15.55
N CYS A 102 -9.69 -7.05 -14.51
CA CYS A 102 -10.56 -5.89 -14.67
C CYS A 102 -9.84 -4.67 -15.25
N VAL A 103 -8.58 -4.41 -14.84
CA VAL A 103 -7.74 -3.35 -15.42
C VAL A 103 -7.44 -3.63 -16.89
N GLN A 104 -7.07 -4.88 -17.22
CA GLN A 104 -6.86 -5.29 -18.60
C GLN A 104 -8.11 -5.06 -19.46
N ARG A 105 -9.30 -5.43 -18.95
CA ARG A 105 -10.57 -5.19 -19.65
C ARG A 105 -10.78 -3.71 -19.99
N VAL A 106 -10.44 -2.77 -19.10
CA VAL A 106 -10.56 -1.33 -19.39
C VAL A 106 -9.74 -0.93 -20.61
N PHE A 107 -8.51 -1.46 -20.72
CA PHE A 107 -7.66 -1.18 -21.87
C PHE A 107 -8.16 -1.88 -23.13
N MET A 108 -8.65 -3.12 -23.01
CA MET A 108 -9.25 -3.86 -24.13
C MET A 108 -10.49 -3.13 -24.67
N ASP A 109 -11.43 -2.75 -23.81
CA ASP A 109 -12.63 -2.01 -24.20
C ASP A 109 -12.24 -0.68 -24.86
N LYS A 110 -11.19 -0.01 -24.36
CA LYS A 110 -10.70 1.21 -24.99
C LYS A 110 -10.09 0.95 -26.36
N MET A 111 -9.29 -0.10 -26.54
CA MET A 111 -8.77 -0.48 -27.85
C MET A 111 -9.89 -0.81 -28.83
N LEU A 112 -10.86 -1.63 -28.42
CA LEU A 112 -12.00 -2.03 -29.26
C LEU A 112 -12.91 -0.86 -29.65
N SER A 113 -12.94 0.20 -28.83
CA SER A 113 -13.70 1.43 -29.14
C SER A 113 -13.03 2.37 -30.17
N MET A 114 -11.77 2.09 -30.55
CA MET A 114 -11.01 2.93 -31.48
C MET A 114 -11.05 2.36 -32.90
N ASP A 115 -10.99 3.23 -33.90
CA ASP A 115 -10.89 2.81 -35.30
C ASP A 115 -9.56 2.08 -35.55
N PHE A 116 -9.58 1.09 -36.43
CA PHE A 116 -8.40 0.29 -36.77
C PHE A 116 -7.21 1.16 -37.21
N ALA A 117 -7.44 2.17 -38.06
CA ALA A 117 -6.41 3.10 -38.53
C ALA A 117 -5.81 4.00 -37.42
N VAL A 118 -6.43 4.05 -36.23
CA VAL A 118 -5.88 4.72 -35.04
C VAL A 118 -5.05 3.73 -34.22
N ILE A 119 -5.54 2.49 -34.06
CA ILE A 119 -4.84 1.42 -33.33
C ILE A 119 -3.52 1.07 -34.03
N ASP A 120 -3.51 1.03 -35.36
CA ASP A 120 -2.33 0.70 -36.18
C ASP A 120 -1.25 1.79 -36.16
N ARG A 121 -1.53 2.96 -35.57
CA ARG A 121 -0.53 4.02 -35.42
C ARG A 121 0.47 3.64 -34.33
N GLN A 122 1.75 3.68 -34.67
CA GLN A 122 2.85 3.45 -33.73
C GLN A 122 2.71 4.25 -32.43
N ALA A 123 2.31 5.52 -32.51
CA ALA A 123 2.15 6.37 -31.33
C ALA A 123 1.11 5.84 -30.31
N VAL A 124 0.06 5.17 -30.76
CA VAL A 124 -0.96 4.57 -29.88
C VAL A 124 -0.41 3.29 -29.24
N TYR A 125 0.30 2.48 -30.02
CA TYR A 125 0.97 1.30 -29.53
C TYR A 125 2.07 1.62 -28.50
N ASP A 126 2.86 2.66 -28.74
CA ASP A 126 3.89 3.15 -27.83
C ASP A 126 3.28 3.60 -26.50
N LEU A 127 2.15 4.32 -26.54
CA LEU A 127 1.45 4.77 -25.34
C LEU A 127 0.92 3.57 -24.52
N TYR A 128 0.30 2.59 -25.18
CA TYR A 128 -0.18 1.39 -24.51
C TYR A 128 0.98 0.59 -23.88
N THR A 129 2.06 0.40 -24.64
CA THR A 129 3.25 -0.31 -24.20
C THR A 129 3.92 0.39 -23.02
N GLN A 130 3.99 1.73 -23.03
CA GLN A 130 4.48 2.51 -21.90
C GLN A 130 3.61 2.33 -20.65
N ILE A 131 2.28 2.28 -20.81
CA ILE A 131 1.37 2.00 -19.68
C ILE A 131 1.65 0.62 -19.09
N GLN A 132 1.74 -0.42 -19.92
CA GLN A 132 2.01 -1.78 -19.46
C GLN A 132 3.37 -1.90 -18.77
N GLN A 133 4.42 -1.25 -19.30
CA GLN A 133 5.75 -1.27 -18.72
C GLN A 133 5.81 -0.55 -17.37
N ASN A 134 5.16 0.61 -17.25
CA ASN A 134 5.08 1.35 -15.99
C ASN A 134 4.30 0.58 -14.92
N ASP A 135 3.20 -0.08 -15.31
CA ASP A 135 2.41 -0.95 -14.44
C ASP A 135 3.23 -2.17 -14.00
N MET A 136 3.99 -2.79 -14.91
CA MET A 136 4.84 -3.93 -14.60
C MET A 136 6.06 -3.57 -13.75
N PHE A 137 6.53 -2.32 -13.80
CA PHE A 137 7.68 -1.89 -12.98
C PHE A 137 7.31 -1.69 -11.51
N MET A 138 6.41 -0.75 -11.22
CA MET A 138 6.03 -0.40 -9.83
C MET A 138 4.52 -0.40 -9.61
N GLY A 139 3.74 -0.93 -10.55
CA GLY A 139 2.29 -0.79 -10.57
C GLY A 139 1.83 0.61 -10.99
N PHE A 140 2.72 1.47 -11.49
CA PHE A 140 2.42 2.89 -11.71
C PHE A 140 1.23 3.06 -12.65
N GLY A 141 0.17 3.69 -12.15
CA GLY A 141 -1.10 3.84 -12.85
C GLY A 141 -2.27 3.40 -11.99
N LEU A 142 -3.19 2.63 -12.57
CA LEU A 142 -4.41 2.18 -11.89
C LEU A 142 -4.09 1.24 -10.73
N SER A 143 -3.12 0.32 -10.89
CA SER A 143 -2.75 -0.69 -9.88
C SER A 143 -2.14 -0.05 -8.63
N PHE A 144 -1.24 0.92 -8.79
CA PHE A 144 -0.62 1.66 -7.68
C PHE A 144 -1.67 2.35 -6.80
N THR A 145 -2.77 2.80 -7.40
CA THR A 145 -3.86 3.45 -6.66
C THR A 145 -4.50 2.48 -5.65
N LEU A 146 -4.67 1.21 -6.01
CA LEU A 146 -5.15 0.18 -5.08
C LEU A 146 -4.10 -0.20 -4.04
N LEU A 147 -2.83 -0.26 -4.45
CA LEU A 147 -1.72 -0.54 -3.54
C LEU A 147 -1.64 0.49 -2.41
N LEU A 148 -1.91 1.76 -2.71
CA LEU A 148 -1.95 2.85 -1.74
C LEU A 148 -3.26 2.94 -0.95
N LEU A 149 -4.37 2.43 -1.48
CA LEU A 149 -5.69 2.56 -0.87
C LEU A 149 -5.73 1.98 0.55
N LYS A 150 -5.23 0.74 0.72
CA LYS A 150 -5.25 0.05 2.01
C LYS A 150 -4.38 0.76 3.06
N PRO A 151 -3.08 1.06 2.81
CA PRO A 151 -2.27 1.85 3.75
C PRO A 151 -2.90 3.19 4.11
N MET A 152 -3.50 3.90 3.14
CA MET A 152 -4.16 5.18 3.37
C MET A 152 -5.36 5.04 4.32
N LEU A 153 -6.25 4.08 4.07
CA LEU A 153 -7.43 3.84 4.92
C LEU A 153 -7.02 3.39 6.32
N THR A 154 -6.05 2.50 6.43
CA THR A 154 -5.44 2.09 7.71
C THR A 154 -4.90 3.31 8.47
N ALA A 155 -4.15 4.20 7.81
CA ALA A 155 -3.63 5.41 8.44
C ALA A 155 -4.75 6.34 8.92
N ILE A 156 -5.80 6.53 8.13
CA ILE A 156 -6.97 7.35 8.52
C ILE A 156 -7.60 6.79 9.79
N PHE A 157 -7.96 5.50 9.82
CA PHE A 157 -8.60 4.90 10.99
C PHE A 157 -7.67 4.86 12.20
N ARG A 158 -6.36 4.67 11.99
CA ARG A 158 -5.35 4.73 13.05
C ARG A 158 -5.20 6.15 13.64
N ILE A 159 -5.27 7.19 12.81
CA ILE A 159 -5.24 8.56 13.32
C ILE A 159 -6.51 8.85 14.11
N LEU A 160 -7.69 8.49 13.57
CA LEU A 160 -8.98 8.71 14.24
C LEU A 160 -9.06 7.99 15.60
N GLY A 161 -8.69 6.70 15.65
CA GLY A 161 -8.68 5.95 16.91
C GLY A 161 -7.59 6.42 17.87
N GLY A 162 -6.41 6.81 17.36
CA GLY A 162 -5.34 7.39 18.16
C GLY A 162 -5.75 8.71 18.82
N ILE A 163 -6.43 9.59 18.08
CA ILE A 163 -7.02 10.82 18.63
C ILE A 163 -8.05 10.45 19.69
N GLY A 164 -9.01 9.59 19.37
CA GLY A 164 -10.09 9.20 20.28
C GLY A 164 -9.58 8.68 21.64
N LEU A 165 -8.54 7.84 21.65
CA LEU A 165 -7.94 7.32 22.88
C LEU A 165 -7.03 8.33 23.60
N SER A 166 -6.45 9.28 22.89
CA SER A 166 -5.49 10.24 23.47
C SER A 166 -6.14 11.53 23.97
N VAL A 167 -7.37 11.85 23.55
CA VAL A 167 -8.06 13.11 23.92
C VAL A 167 -8.14 13.30 25.44
N SER A 168 -8.43 12.24 26.19
CA SER A 168 -8.49 12.32 27.66
C SER A 168 -7.15 12.67 28.29
N LEU A 169 -6.02 12.30 27.66
CA LEU A 169 -4.67 12.63 28.15
C LEU A 169 -4.40 14.14 28.12
N PHE A 170 -5.01 14.86 27.17
CA PHE A 170 -4.84 16.31 27.03
C PHE A 170 -5.91 17.12 27.78
N LEU A 171 -7.08 16.54 28.05
CA LEU A 171 -8.19 17.23 28.71
C LEU A 171 -8.22 17.05 30.23
N LEU A 172 -7.75 15.92 30.75
CA LEU A 172 -7.80 15.63 32.18
C LEU A 172 -6.52 16.12 32.87
N PRO A 173 -6.63 17.02 33.87
CA PRO A 173 -5.47 17.49 34.60
C PRO A 173 -4.89 16.38 35.47
N VAL A 174 -3.56 16.29 35.51
CA VAL A 174 -2.83 15.43 36.43
C VAL A 174 -3.02 15.97 37.86
N PRO A 175 -3.35 15.12 38.86
CA PRO A 175 -3.52 15.55 40.25
C PRO A 175 -2.29 16.26 40.83
N ALA A 176 -2.51 17.33 41.59
CA ALA A 176 -1.46 18.10 42.24
C ALA A 176 -0.68 17.22 43.25
N GLY A 177 0.65 17.22 43.17
CA GLY A 177 1.53 16.39 44.00
C GLY A 177 2.11 15.16 43.29
N ASN A 178 1.67 14.85 42.06
CA ASN A 178 2.30 13.83 41.23
C ASN A 178 3.53 14.42 40.51
N VAL A 179 4.62 13.64 40.39
CA VAL A 179 5.85 14.01 39.65
C VAL A 179 5.55 14.45 38.21
N MET A 180 4.47 13.92 37.61
CA MET A 180 4.03 14.26 36.25
C MET A 180 3.18 15.53 36.15
N ALA A 181 2.99 16.30 37.23
CA ALA A 181 2.17 17.52 37.22
C ALA A 181 2.68 18.60 36.23
N PHE A 182 3.96 18.54 35.81
CA PHE A 182 4.52 19.43 34.78
C PHE A 182 3.81 19.28 33.41
N LEU A 183 3.19 18.12 33.14
CA LEU A 183 2.44 17.87 31.90
C LEU A 183 1.18 18.73 31.77
N ASN A 184 0.68 19.30 32.88
CA ASN A 184 -0.44 20.24 32.86
C ASN A 184 -0.06 21.60 32.27
N HIS A 185 1.23 21.89 32.09
CA HIS A 185 1.67 23.16 31.54
C HIS A 185 1.38 23.22 30.02
N PRO A 186 0.80 24.31 29.48
CA PRO A 186 0.41 24.40 28.06
C PRO A 186 1.60 24.21 27.10
N LEU A 187 2.82 24.55 27.53
CA LEU A 187 4.04 24.28 26.76
C LEU A 187 4.34 22.77 26.59
N ALA A 188 3.98 21.92 27.54
CA ALA A 188 4.20 20.47 27.42
C ALA A 188 3.30 19.88 26.33
N VAL A 189 2.04 20.30 26.29
CA VAL A 189 1.10 19.95 25.22
C VAL A 189 1.59 20.46 23.86
N ALA A 190 2.02 21.72 23.80
CA ALA A 190 2.57 22.31 22.57
C ALA A 190 3.82 21.56 22.09
N ALA A 191 4.73 21.19 22.99
CA ALA A 191 5.94 20.42 22.67
C ALA A 191 5.60 19.03 22.13
N MET A 192 4.62 18.34 22.71
CA MET A 192 4.18 17.02 22.23
C MET A 192 3.54 17.10 20.84
N LEU A 193 2.68 18.11 20.59
CA LEU A 193 2.11 18.34 19.27
C LEU A 193 3.18 18.71 18.24
N ALA A 194 4.15 19.55 18.61
CA ALA A 194 5.28 19.89 17.75
C ALA A 194 6.11 18.65 17.39
N LEU A 195 6.39 17.77 18.36
CA LEU A 195 7.11 16.51 18.12
C LEU A 195 6.34 15.60 17.13
N LEU A 196 5.03 15.44 17.32
CA LEU A 196 4.18 14.67 16.40
C LEU A 196 4.20 15.24 14.97
N LEU A 197 4.14 16.57 14.83
CA LEU A 197 4.23 17.25 13.54
C LEU A 197 5.60 17.04 12.89
N VAL A 198 6.69 17.20 13.64
CA VAL A 198 8.06 16.98 13.13
C VAL A 198 8.21 15.54 12.63
N LEU A 199 7.78 14.54 13.41
CA LEU A 199 7.83 13.13 13.00
C LEU A 199 6.99 12.87 11.74
N ALA A 200 5.80 13.46 11.64
CA ALA A 200 4.95 13.34 10.45
C ALA A 200 5.60 13.96 9.21
N VAL A 201 6.21 15.14 9.33
CA VAL A 201 6.93 15.81 8.24
C VAL A 201 8.14 15.01 7.81
N LEU A 202 8.98 14.56 8.75
CA LEU A 202 10.15 13.73 8.45
C LEU A 202 9.75 12.43 7.72
N SER A 203 8.71 11.74 8.22
CA SER A 203 8.18 10.54 7.58
C SER A 203 7.70 10.82 6.15
N SER A 204 6.96 11.90 5.94
CA SER A 204 6.47 12.30 4.62
C SER A 204 7.60 12.68 3.66
N LEU A 205 8.64 13.38 4.13
CA LEU A 205 9.78 13.77 3.31
C LEU A 205 10.60 12.56 2.88
N SER A 206 10.86 11.63 3.80
CA SER A 206 11.54 10.37 3.51
C SER A 206 10.75 9.52 2.50
N GLY A 207 9.43 9.41 2.67
CA GLY A 207 8.56 8.70 1.71
C GLY A 207 8.55 9.36 0.32
N ALA A 208 8.51 10.71 0.27
CA ALA A 208 8.58 11.46 -0.98
C ALA A 208 9.93 11.26 -1.69
N LYS A 209 11.04 11.29 -0.95
CA LYS A 209 12.38 11.04 -1.48
C LYS A 209 12.51 9.61 -2.04
N SER A 210 12.02 8.61 -1.29
CA SER A 210 11.99 7.22 -1.74
C SER A 210 11.19 7.06 -3.04
N THR A 211 9.98 7.63 -3.10
CA THR A 211 9.13 7.53 -4.31
C THR A 211 9.75 8.26 -5.50
N ALA A 212 10.37 9.43 -5.28
CA ALA A 212 11.04 10.18 -6.32
C ALA A 212 12.23 9.39 -6.92
N TYR A 213 13.00 8.71 -6.07
CA TYR A 213 14.11 7.86 -6.49
C TYR A 213 13.66 6.73 -7.43
N TRP A 214 12.59 6.01 -7.06
CA TRP A 214 11.99 4.97 -7.91
C TRP A 214 11.44 5.53 -9.23
N ALA A 215 10.89 6.74 -9.21
CA ALA A 215 10.40 7.40 -10.41
C ALA A 215 11.54 7.84 -11.35
N GLU A 216 12.67 8.30 -10.79
CA GLU A 216 13.86 8.69 -11.55
C GLU A 216 14.51 7.49 -12.26
N HIS A 217 14.55 6.34 -11.60
CA HIS A 217 15.11 5.09 -12.16
C HIS A 217 14.07 4.24 -12.91
N ALA A 218 12.91 4.81 -13.25
CA ALA A 218 11.86 4.05 -13.93
C ALA A 218 12.27 3.58 -15.33
N SER A 219 13.14 4.31 -16.04
CA SER A 219 13.68 3.87 -17.33
C SER A 219 14.51 2.59 -17.20
N ASP A 220 15.38 2.55 -16.19
CA ASP A 220 16.28 1.42 -15.94
C ASP A 220 15.45 0.21 -15.50
N GLY A 221 14.53 0.43 -14.56
CA GLY A 221 13.65 -0.61 -14.05
C GLY A 221 12.70 -1.19 -15.11
N THR A 222 12.10 -0.36 -15.96
CA THR A 222 11.26 -0.86 -17.07
C THR A 222 12.09 -1.61 -18.11
N LEU A 223 13.32 -1.17 -18.40
CA LEU A 223 14.24 -1.91 -19.26
C LEU A 223 14.61 -3.28 -18.66
N GLY A 224 15.01 -3.32 -17.39
CA GLY A 224 15.32 -4.55 -16.68
C GLY A 224 14.15 -5.52 -16.71
N ASN A 225 12.93 -5.05 -16.44
CA ASN A 225 11.74 -5.90 -16.50
C ASN A 225 11.45 -6.39 -17.93
N ARG A 226 11.64 -5.58 -18.97
CA ARG A 226 11.48 -6.07 -20.36
C ARG A 226 12.46 -7.19 -20.69
N ILE A 227 13.74 -7.00 -20.35
CA ILE A 227 14.80 -7.98 -20.56
C ILE A 227 14.47 -9.28 -19.83
N PHE A 228 14.14 -9.18 -18.54
CA PHE A 228 13.77 -10.33 -17.72
C PHE A 228 12.56 -11.06 -18.31
N ASN A 229 11.47 -10.37 -18.62
CA ASN A 229 10.27 -11.00 -19.18
C ASN A 229 10.52 -11.65 -20.54
N PHE A 230 11.33 -11.05 -21.40
CA PHE A 230 11.66 -11.65 -22.69
C PHE A 230 12.48 -12.94 -22.53
N PHE A 231 13.58 -12.89 -21.76
CA PHE A 231 14.45 -14.05 -21.61
C PHE A 231 13.81 -15.15 -20.78
N CYS A 232 13.25 -14.83 -19.61
CA CYS A 232 12.57 -15.84 -18.79
C CYS A 232 11.27 -16.34 -19.43
N GLY A 233 10.56 -15.52 -20.21
CA GLY A 233 9.38 -15.95 -20.96
C GLY A 233 9.69 -16.76 -22.22
N MET A 234 10.94 -16.76 -22.68
CA MET A 234 11.36 -17.52 -23.88
C MET A 234 11.11 -19.01 -23.72
N THR A 235 11.28 -19.55 -22.51
CA THR A 235 11.09 -20.97 -22.20
C THR A 235 9.62 -21.40 -22.22
N ASP A 236 8.69 -20.46 -22.09
CA ASP A 236 7.26 -20.74 -22.10
C ASP A 236 6.70 -20.84 -23.54
N ASP A 237 7.43 -20.32 -24.53
CA ASP A 237 7.06 -20.39 -25.94
C ASP A 237 7.45 -21.75 -26.54
N ARG A 238 6.46 -22.64 -26.64
CA ARG A 238 6.63 -23.99 -27.18
C ARG A 238 7.21 -23.99 -28.61
N SER A 239 6.97 -22.94 -29.40
CA SER A 239 7.51 -22.84 -30.76
C SER A 239 9.04 -22.72 -30.78
N ARG A 240 9.63 -22.15 -29.72
CA ARG A 240 11.07 -21.98 -29.55
C ARG A 240 11.76 -23.17 -28.90
N ALA A 241 11.01 -24.12 -28.34
CA ALA A 241 11.58 -25.28 -27.64
C ALA A 241 12.60 -26.09 -28.47
N PRO A 242 12.40 -26.33 -29.79
CA PRO A 242 13.40 -27.00 -30.61
C PRO A 242 14.70 -26.19 -30.70
N ASP A 243 14.61 -24.89 -30.95
CA ASP A 243 15.77 -24.01 -31.10
C ASP A 243 16.52 -23.84 -29.77
N ILE A 244 15.79 -23.70 -28.65
CA ILE A 244 16.37 -23.65 -27.31
C ILE A 244 17.23 -24.89 -27.06
N ARG A 245 16.76 -26.06 -27.47
CA ARG A 245 17.46 -27.34 -27.27
C ARG A 245 18.59 -27.57 -28.28
N ILE A 246 18.36 -27.29 -29.57
CA ILE A 246 19.35 -27.52 -30.63
C ILE A 246 20.55 -26.59 -30.46
N TYR A 247 20.30 -25.34 -30.11
CA TYR A 247 21.34 -24.32 -29.98
C TYR A 247 21.80 -24.08 -28.53
N ASN A 248 21.29 -24.86 -27.56
CA ASN A 248 21.53 -24.64 -26.13
C ASN A 248 21.33 -23.16 -25.76
N GLN A 249 20.22 -22.56 -26.19
CA GLN A 249 20.00 -21.11 -26.04
C GLN A 249 19.87 -20.71 -24.56
N GLN A 250 19.54 -21.64 -23.68
CA GLN A 250 19.52 -21.38 -22.25
C GLN A 250 20.93 -21.02 -21.73
N GLU A 251 21.94 -21.82 -22.08
CA GLU A 251 23.32 -21.58 -21.70
C GLU A 251 23.95 -20.46 -22.54
N ASN A 252 23.73 -20.47 -23.85
CA ASN A 252 24.45 -19.60 -24.79
C ASN A 252 23.86 -18.21 -24.95
N VAL A 253 22.55 -18.03 -24.68
CA VAL A 253 21.85 -16.76 -24.89
C VAL A 253 21.26 -16.25 -23.58
N LEU A 254 20.42 -17.02 -22.92
CA LEU A 254 19.70 -16.58 -21.73
C LEU A 254 20.65 -16.30 -20.55
N SER A 255 21.50 -17.27 -20.19
CA SER A 255 22.41 -17.11 -19.06
C SER A 255 23.42 -15.97 -19.29
N VAL A 256 23.91 -15.83 -20.53
CA VAL A 256 24.86 -14.78 -20.92
C VAL A 256 24.18 -13.41 -20.86
N ASN A 257 22.99 -13.25 -21.46
CA ASN A 257 22.30 -11.96 -21.45
C ASN A 257 21.82 -11.56 -20.05
N LEU A 258 21.38 -12.50 -19.22
CA LEU A 258 21.00 -12.19 -17.84
C LEU A 258 22.22 -11.85 -16.97
N SER A 259 23.36 -12.51 -17.16
CA SER A 259 24.58 -12.23 -16.39
C SER A 259 25.27 -10.92 -16.80
N MET A 260 25.13 -10.48 -18.05
CA MET A 260 25.58 -9.15 -18.49
C MET A 260 24.73 -8.00 -17.94
N GLN A 261 23.54 -8.29 -17.43
CA GLN A 261 22.58 -7.27 -16.98
C GLN A 261 22.62 -7.16 -15.46
N ASN A 262 23.17 -6.06 -14.95
CA ASN A 262 23.23 -5.81 -13.51
C ASN A 262 22.16 -4.81 -13.03
N ILE A 263 21.11 -4.53 -13.80
CA ILE A 263 20.14 -3.45 -13.48
C ILE A 263 19.51 -3.60 -12.09
N PHE A 264 19.25 -4.83 -11.64
CA PHE A 264 18.69 -5.12 -10.30
C PHE A 264 19.69 -5.77 -9.33
N GLY A 265 20.96 -5.94 -9.74
CA GLY A 265 21.95 -6.63 -8.93
C GLY A 265 22.75 -5.70 -8.01
N PRO A 266 23.59 -6.27 -7.14
CA PRO A 266 24.48 -5.52 -6.27
C PRO A 266 25.46 -4.68 -7.10
N GLY A 267 25.58 -3.38 -6.81
CA GLY A 267 26.42 -2.44 -7.59
C GLY A 267 25.70 -1.68 -8.71
N SER A 268 24.40 -1.90 -8.91
CA SER A 268 23.58 -1.18 -9.88
C SER A 268 23.28 0.26 -9.46
N SER A 269 22.91 1.13 -10.42
CA SER A 269 22.40 2.48 -10.11
C SER A 269 21.27 2.42 -9.09
N LEU A 270 20.35 1.46 -9.25
CA LEU A 270 19.23 1.19 -8.37
C LEU A 270 19.66 0.72 -6.95
N ALA A 271 20.75 -0.04 -6.83
CA ALA A 271 21.21 -0.61 -5.55
C ALA A 271 22.21 0.29 -4.79
N ASN A 272 22.90 1.21 -5.46
CA ASN A 272 24.01 2.01 -4.89
C ASN A 272 23.57 3.17 -3.98
N VAL A 273 22.34 3.14 -3.44
CA VAL A 273 21.79 4.22 -2.61
C VAL A 273 21.27 3.71 -1.25
N ALA A 274 21.91 2.66 -0.72
CA ALA A 274 21.78 2.28 0.69
C ALA A 274 22.75 3.09 1.57
#